data_AF-A0A8T3Q6R8-F1
#
_entry.id   AF-A0A8T3Q6R8-F1
#
_cell.length_a   1.000
_cell.length_b   1.000
_cell.length_c   1.000
_cell.angle_alpha   90.00
_cell.angle_beta   90.00
_cell.angle_gamma   90.00
#
_symmetry.space_group_name_H-M   'P 1'
#
loop_
_entity.id
_entity.type
_entity.pdbx_description
1 polymer ?
#
loop_
_entity_poly.entity_id
_entity_poly.type
_entity_poly.pdbx_seq_one_letter_code
_entity_poly.pdbx_strand_id
1 'polypeptide(L)'
;MAMQRLEADLEVGAFGLTLDGPTRRLDFPRGEMDNLRGSAGGLLYGAREVVMDHLHTHLDRTHWAASAASAGDVYLRTADDTMVLAIDRVEMPNGVQLTQSAERGVELIAGHVSFHDVRLTIPSFEALRGKPTTVLAADVLRKAADVPLRQERLRALDSLSGELGLRLNVKLDLPVVGGRTLDQKLRIPIENGTLDFRALEDSLSWLEGKFVNLEVKGDRLVLSWKVPIFGKDHEIISWQLDADAQALAPFERVPLRSLADFRPTGPAKPVEASKKKSALRSLALRDILVDLSMAAPRSVEIGEGTLRFGGDGQSGLVGLKLTGNLTQGPGGLTGSLNVLDMTAKDIALGPINLTVDRLNLGAIEDITVAFDGFRPIGLTATIHRITATNLALHI
;
A
#
# COMPACT_ATOMS: atom_id res chain seq x y z
N MET A 1 -28.04 3.22 -10.44
CA MET A 1 -27.60 2.34 -9.33
C MET A 1 -27.32 0.98 -9.91
N ALA A 2 -26.14 0.40 -9.67
CA ALA A 2 -25.88 -0.99 -10.04
C ALA A 2 -26.77 -1.91 -9.18
N MET A 3 -27.33 -2.95 -9.77
CA MET A 3 -28.14 -3.92 -9.04
C MET A 3 -27.25 -4.68 -8.05
N GLN A 4 -27.61 -4.66 -6.78
CA GLN A 4 -27.00 -5.50 -5.75
C GLN A 4 -27.82 -6.79 -5.64
N ARG A 5 -27.16 -7.95 -5.63
CA ARG A 5 -27.79 -9.25 -5.40
C ARG A 5 -27.10 -9.93 -4.24
N LEU A 6 -27.87 -10.48 -3.32
CA LEU A 6 -27.40 -11.26 -2.18
C LEU A 6 -28.20 -12.56 -2.13
N GLU A 7 -27.51 -13.68 -2.00
CA GLU A 7 -28.07 -15.03 -1.90
C GLU A 7 -27.38 -15.75 -0.75
N ALA A 8 -28.15 -16.48 0.05
CA ALA A 8 -27.64 -17.28 1.16
C ALA A 8 -28.58 -18.44 1.43
N ASP A 9 -28.01 -19.61 1.77
CA ASP A 9 -28.76 -20.73 2.31
C ASP A 9 -28.82 -20.55 3.83
N LEU A 10 -29.98 -20.11 4.34
CA LEU A 10 -30.17 -19.81 5.75
C LEU A 10 -30.83 -21.00 6.47
N GLU A 11 -30.15 -21.55 7.47
CA GLU A 11 -30.73 -22.50 8.42
C GLU A 11 -30.96 -21.80 9.77
N VAL A 12 -32.22 -21.84 10.23
CA VAL A 12 -32.62 -21.28 11.52
C VAL A 12 -33.20 -22.41 12.37
N GLY A 13 -32.42 -22.89 13.34
CA GLY A 13 -32.85 -23.99 14.21
C GLY A 13 -34.01 -23.61 15.15
N ALA A 14 -34.06 -22.36 15.61
CA ALA A 14 -35.14 -21.83 16.42
C ALA A 14 -35.26 -20.31 16.23
N PHE A 15 -36.47 -19.77 16.34
CA PHE A 15 -36.68 -18.33 16.42
C PHE A 15 -37.71 -17.97 17.51
N GLY A 16 -37.49 -16.85 18.16
CA GLY A 16 -38.42 -16.20 19.08
C GLY A 16 -39.00 -14.95 18.43
N LEU A 17 -40.27 -14.68 18.70
CA LEU A 17 -40.91 -13.42 18.35
C LEU A 17 -41.35 -12.74 19.64
N THR A 18 -40.75 -11.58 19.92
CA THR A 18 -41.15 -10.73 21.03
C THR A 18 -42.01 -9.58 20.49
N LEU A 19 -43.26 -9.54 20.91
CA LEU A 19 -44.21 -8.46 20.62
C LEU A 19 -44.48 -7.72 21.93
N ASP A 20 -43.66 -6.72 22.24
CA ASP A 20 -43.85 -5.87 23.42
C ASP A 20 -44.08 -4.42 22.99
N GLY A 21 -45.33 -3.96 23.11
CA GLY A 21 -45.76 -2.63 22.68
C GLY A 21 -45.49 -2.35 21.19
N PRO A 22 -44.87 -1.21 20.83
CA PRO A 22 -44.54 -0.89 19.43
C PRO A 22 -43.37 -1.72 18.90
N THR A 23 -42.64 -2.42 19.77
CA THR A 23 -41.38 -3.08 19.41
C THR A 23 -41.67 -4.49 18.91
N ARG A 24 -41.31 -4.75 17.66
CA ARG A 24 -41.40 -6.07 17.04
C ARG A 24 -39.99 -6.60 16.85
N ARG A 25 -39.57 -7.54 17.70
CA ARG A 25 -38.23 -8.13 17.69
C ARG A 25 -38.30 -9.60 17.31
N LEU A 26 -37.45 -9.99 16.36
CA LEU A 26 -37.15 -11.38 16.08
C LEU A 26 -35.83 -11.74 16.74
N ASP A 27 -35.81 -12.87 17.42
CA ASP A 27 -34.66 -13.41 18.13
C ASP A 27 -34.29 -14.76 17.56
N PHE A 28 -33.03 -14.94 17.21
CA PHE A 28 -32.47 -16.17 16.71
C PHE A 28 -31.33 -16.55 17.68
N PRO A 29 -31.53 -17.58 18.53
CA PRO A 29 -30.47 -18.02 19.45
C PRO A 29 -29.17 -18.34 18.70
N ARG A 30 -29.31 -18.87 17.48
CA ARG A 30 -28.23 -19.17 16.57
C ARG A 30 -28.75 -19.14 15.14
N GLY A 31 -28.06 -18.40 14.28
CA GLY A 31 -28.27 -18.41 12.83
C GLY A 31 -27.05 -19.00 12.14
N GLU A 32 -27.27 -19.96 11.24
CA GLU A 32 -26.21 -20.52 10.41
C GLU A 32 -26.55 -20.26 8.95
N MET A 33 -25.60 -19.70 8.20
CA MET A 33 -25.73 -19.52 6.76
C MET A 33 -24.57 -20.21 6.07
N ASP A 34 -24.88 -21.02 5.06
CA ASP A 34 -23.86 -21.54 4.16
C ASP A 34 -23.95 -20.83 2.80
N ASN A 35 -22.80 -20.80 2.11
CA ASN A 35 -22.66 -20.26 0.76
C ASN A 35 -23.24 -18.84 0.60
N LEU A 36 -22.99 -17.95 1.55
CA LEU A 36 -23.32 -16.53 1.41
C LEU A 36 -22.58 -15.97 0.19
N ARG A 37 -23.33 -15.46 -0.78
CA ARG A 37 -22.80 -14.91 -2.01
C ARG A 37 -23.51 -13.61 -2.34
N GLY A 38 -22.74 -12.61 -2.70
CA GLY A 38 -23.29 -11.36 -3.19
C GLY A 38 -22.47 -10.75 -4.31
N SER A 39 -23.10 -9.83 -5.01
CA SER A 39 -22.45 -9.02 -6.02
C SER A 39 -22.87 -7.56 -5.92
N ALA A 40 -21.91 -6.67 -6.17
CA ALA A 40 -22.12 -5.24 -6.25
C ALA A 40 -21.34 -4.70 -7.45
N GLY A 41 -22.03 -4.46 -8.57
CA GLY A 41 -21.37 -4.12 -9.83
C GLY A 41 -20.50 -5.28 -10.32
N GLY A 42 -19.19 -5.06 -10.50
CA GLY A 42 -18.24 -6.11 -10.88
C GLY A 42 -17.47 -6.73 -9.72
N LEU A 43 -17.83 -6.42 -8.48
CA LEU A 43 -17.28 -7.05 -7.29
C LEU A 43 -18.19 -8.20 -6.85
N LEU A 44 -17.57 -9.34 -6.59
CA LEU A 44 -18.17 -10.53 -6.01
C LEU A 44 -17.64 -10.67 -4.59
N TYR A 45 -18.53 -10.93 -3.64
CA TYR A 45 -18.16 -11.20 -2.25
C TYR A 45 -18.91 -12.41 -1.75
N GLY A 46 -18.39 -13.04 -0.71
CA GLY A 46 -19.05 -14.18 -0.11
C GLY A 46 -18.31 -14.72 1.09
N ALA A 47 -18.94 -15.69 1.72
CA ALA A 47 -18.45 -16.40 2.87
C ALA A 47 -19.12 -17.78 2.95
N ARG A 48 -18.51 -18.69 3.68
CA ARG A 48 -19.07 -19.99 4.04
C ARG A 48 -19.14 -20.10 5.55
N GLU A 49 -19.95 -21.04 6.04
CA GLU A 49 -20.01 -21.35 7.47
C GLU A 49 -20.21 -20.08 8.34
N VAL A 50 -21.12 -19.21 7.94
CA VAL A 50 -21.40 -17.98 8.67
C VAL A 50 -22.26 -18.34 9.87
N VAL A 51 -21.75 -18.09 11.07
CA VAL A 51 -22.45 -18.36 12.33
C VAL A 51 -22.67 -17.04 13.05
N MET A 52 -23.90 -16.80 13.49
CA MET A 52 -24.27 -15.66 14.33
C MET A 52 -24.96 -16.17 15.60
N ASP A 53 -24.36 -15.88 16.76
CA ASP A 53 -24.93 -16.24 18.06
C ASP A 53 -25.77 -15.08 18.60
N HIS A 54 -26.96 -15.42 19.13
CA HIS A 54 -27.92 -14.47 19.68
C HIS A 54 -28.25 -13.30 18.73
N LEU A 55 -28.44 -13.63 17.44
CA LEU A 55 -28.86 -12.67 16.43
C LEU A 55 -30.26 -12.17 16.78
N HIS A 56 -30.41 -10.86 16.91
CA HIS A 56 -31.72 -10.23 17.02
C HIS A 56 -31.85 -9.14 15.97
N THR A 57 -33.07 -9.00 15.44
CA THR A 57 -33.41 -7.97 14.47
C THR A 57 -34.71 -7.29 14.87
N HIS A 58 -34.76 -6.00 14.60
CA HIS A 58 -35.99 -5.22 14.70
C HIS A 58 -36.70 -5.22 13.35
N LEU A 59 -38.02 -5.35 13.35
CA LEU A 59 -38.82 -5.31 12.12
C LEU A 59 -39.21 -3.88 11.71
N ASP A 60 -39.17 -2.94 12.65
CA ASP A 60 -39.58 -1.54 12.50
C ASP A 60 -38.45 -0.61 12.06
N ARG A 61 -37.20 -1.07 12.12
CA ARG A 61 -35.99 -0.31 11.79
C ARG A 61 -34.90 -1.22 11.27
N THR A 62 -33.97 -0.66 10.49
CA THR A 62 -32.74 -1.36 10.09
C THR A 62 -31.82 -1.48 11.31
N HIS A 63 -32.03 -2.53 12.09
CA HIS A 63 -31.19 -2.88 13.23
C HIS A 63 -31.09 -4.38 13.35
N TRP A 64 -29.88 -4.91 13.20
CA TRP A 64 -29.53 -6.28 13.59
C TRP A 64 -28.28 -6.27 14.44
N ALA A 65 -28.23 -7.17 15.41
CA ALA A 65 -27.04 -7.38 16.22
C ALA A 65 -26.92 -8.85 16.61
N ALA A 66 -25.69 -9.34 16.61
CA ALA A 66 -25.32 -10.66 17.11
C ALA A 66 -24.29 -10.47 18.22
N SER A 67 -24.35 -11.28 19.29
CA SER A 67 -23.40 -11.19 20.40
C SER A 67 -22.03 -11.75 20.05
N ALA A 68 -21.99 -12.66 19.07
CA ALA A 68 -20.79 -13.14 18.42
C ALA A 68 -21.11 -13.50 16.98
N ALA A 69 -20.13 -13.36 16.09
CA ALA A 69 -20.25 -13.82 14.72
C ALA A 69 -18.93 -14.40 14.22
N SER A 70 -19.01 -15.35 13.29
CA SER A 70 -17.85 -15.87 12.57
C SER A 70 -18.21 -16.24 11.14
N ALA A 71 -17.21 -16.26 10.27
CA ALA A 71 -17.36 -16.65 8.88
C ALA A 71 -16.07 -17.35 8.39
N GLY A 72 -16.21 -18.46 7.69
CA GLY A 72 -15.13 -19.15 6.99
C GLY A 72 -15.07 -18.77 5.50
N ASP A 73 -13.94 -19.04 4.85
CA ASP A 73 -13.73 -18.87 3.40
C ASP A 73 -14.26 -17.53 2.86
N VAL A 74 -14.01 -16.44 3.59
CA VAL A 74 -14.49 -15.11 3.20
C VAL A 74 -13.68 -14.63 2.01
N TYR A 75 -14.36 -14.12 0.99
CA TYR A 75 -13.69 -13.58 -0.18
C TYR A 75 -14.32 -12.28 -0.67
N LEU A 76 -13.47 -11.45 -1.27
CA LEU A 76 -13.83 -10.31 -2.09
C LEU A 76 -12.98 -10.38 -3.35
N ARG A 77 -13.61 -10.49 -4.52
CA ARG A 77 -12.91 -10.57 -5.80
C ARG A 77 -13.60 -9.78 -6.88
N THR A 78 -12.85 -9.37 -7.89
CA THR A 78 -13.45 -8.86 -9.12
C THR A 78 -14.02 -10.02 -9.94
N ALA A 79 -15.04 -9.75 -10.76
CA ALA A 79 -15.67 -10.77 -11.60
C ALA A 79 -14.70 -11.43 -12.62
N ASP A 80 -13.56 -10.78 -12.89
CA ASP A 80 -12.49 -11.25 -13.77
C ASP A 80 -11.23 -11.71 -13.02
N ASP A 81 -11.29 -11.83 -11.69
CA ASP A 81 -10.20 -12.26 -10.81
C ASP A 81 -8.90 -11.43 -10.91
N THR A 82 -8.99 -10.19 -11.41
CA THR A 82 -7.87 -9.23 -11.44
C THR A 82 -7.48 -8.71 -10.06
N MET A 83 -8.38 -8.83 -9.08
CA MET A 83 -8.09 -8.69 -7.66
C MET A 83 -8.85 -9.78 -6.89
N VAL A 84 -8.15 -10.46 -5.99
CA VAL A 84 -8.72 -11.44 -5.07
C VAL A 84 -8.18 -11.16 -3.67
N LEU A 85 -9.09 -10.89 -2.73
CA LEU A 85 -8.87 -10.91 -1.30
C LEU A 85 -9.57 -12.15 -0.75
N ALA A 86 -8.83 -13.05 -0.14
CA ALA A 86 -9.34 -14.24 0.53
C ALA A 86 -8.93 -14.22 1.99
N ILE A 87 -9.84 -14.63 2.87
CA ILE A 87 -9.64 -14.67 4.32
C ILE A 87 -10.20 -16.01 4.78
N ASP A 88 -9.35 -16.82 5.40
CA ASP A 88 -9.73 -18.17 5.82
C ASP A 88 -10.82 -18.13 6.89
N ARG A 89 -10.63 -17.25 7.89
CA ARG A 89 -11.57 -17.10 9.00
C ARG A 89 -11.70 -15.64 9.43
N VAL A 90 -12.93 -15.22 9.69
CA VAL A 90 -13.25 -13.96 10.36
C VAL A 90 -13.97 -14.28 11.67
N GLU A 91 -13.53 -13.68 12.77
CA GLU A 91 -14.16 -13.83 14.07
C GLU A 91 -14.48 -12.46 14.68
N MET A 92 -15.68 -12.36 15.24
CA MET A 92 -16.22 -11.18 15.90
C MET A 92 -16.74 -11.61 17.28
N PRO A 93 -15.84 -11.92 18.24
CA PRO A 93 -16.22 -12.54 19.51
C PRO A 93 -17.02 -11.61 20.44
N ASN A 94 -16.92 -10.29 20.20
CA ASN A 94 -17.65 -9.26 20.94
C ASN A 94 -18.87 -8.74 20.17
N GLY A 95 -19.31 -9.51 19.17
CA GLY A 95 -20.51 -9.22 18.40
C GLY A 95 -20.28 -8.25 17.24
N VAL A 96 -21.34 -8.15 16.44
CA VAL A 96 -21.46 -7.24 15.31
C VAL A 96 -22.84 -6.63 15.33
N GLN A 97 -22.93 -5.34 15.03
CA GLN A 97 -24.17 -4.59 14.93
C GLN A 97 -24.24 -3.90 13.58
N LEU A 98 -25.38 -3.98 12.93
CA LEU A 98 -25.72 -3.08 11.85
C LEU A 98 -26.89 -2.18 12.29
N THR A 99 -26.73 -0.88 12.11
CA THR A 99 -27.75 0.11 12.44
C THR A 99 -27.90 1.13 11.32
N GLN A 100 -29.08 1.71 11.19
CA GLN A 100 -29.26 2.88 10.34
C GLN A 100 -28.33 4.01 10.81
N SER A 101 -27.58 4.58 9.88
CA SER A 101 -26.71 5.72 10.16
C SER A 101 -27.51 7.02 10.36
N ALA A 102 -26.98 7.93 11.19
CA ALA A 102 -27.48 9.29 11.37
C ALA A 102 -27.47 10.11 10.06
N GLU A 103 -26.52 9.87 9.15
CA GLU A 103 -26.31 10.67 7.94
C GLU A 103 -26.97 10.09 6.68
N ARG A 104 -27.84 9.08 6.86
CA ARG A 104 -28.37 8.15 5.84
C ARG A 104 -27.38 7.05 5.49
N GLY A 105 -27.92 5.88 5.13
CA GLY A 105 -27.13 4.68 4.89
C GLY A 105 -27.14 3.74 6.08
N VAL A 106 -26.15 2.87 6.15
CA VAL A 106 -26.07 1.86 7.20
C VAL A 106 -24.67 1.78 7.79
N GLU A 107 -24.59 1.61 9.09
CA GLU A 107 -23.34 1.52 9.84
C GLU A 107 -23.18 0.12 10.41
N LEU A 108 -22.05 -0.53 10.09
CA LEU A 108 -21.61 -1.79 10.67
C LEU A 108 -20.56 -1.51 11.74
N ILE A 109 -20.80 -2.00 12.94
CA ILE A 109 -19.95 -1.78 14.11
C ILE A 109 -19.56 -3.14 14.68
N ALA A 110 -18.26 -3.32 14.95
CA ALA A 110 -17.74 -4.48 15.66
C ALA A 110 -16.65 -4.04 16.65
N GLY A 111 -16.85 -4.36 17.95
CA GLY A 111 -15.90 -3.98 19.00
C GLY A 111 -14.55 -4.67 18.87
N HIS A 112 -14.53 -5.90 18.33
CA HIS A 112 -13.31 -6.62 18.00
C HIS A 112 -13.55 -7.52 16.80
N VAL A 113 -12.63 -7.48 15.82
CA VAL A 113 -12.62 -8.36 14.65
C VAL A 113 -11.23 -8.95 14.50
N SER A 114 -11.13 -10.26 14.31
CA SER A 114 -9.90 -10.92 13.85
C SER A 114 -10.11 -11.57 12.50
N PHE A 115 -9.16 -11.34 11.60
CA PHE A 115 -9.06 -11.98 10.30
C PHE A 115 -7.85 -12.91 10.32
N HIS A 116 -8.03 -14.16 9.91
CA HIS A 116 -6.99 -15.18 9.89
C HIS A 116 -6.66 -15.55 8.45
N ASP A 117 -5.36 -15.68 8.18
CA ASP A 117 -4.79 -16.08 6.90
C ASP A 117 -5.36 -15.28 5.71
N VAL A 118 -5.15 -13.98 5.78
CA VAL A 118 -5.56 -13.00 4.78
C VAL A 118 -4.59 -13.04 3.61
N ARG A 119 -5.11 -13.30 2.41
CA ARG A 119 -4.36 -13.37 1.17
C ARG A 119 -4.89 -12.34 0.18
N LEU A 120 -4.03 -11.44 -0.27
CA LEU A 120 -4.31 -10.50 -1.34
C LEU A 120 -3.51 -10.89 -2.58
N THR A 121 -4.19 -10.98 -3.73
CA THR A 121 -3.57 -11.25 -5.03
C THR A 121 -4.08 -10.24 -6.05
N ILE A 122 -3.14 -9.51 -6.65
CA ILE A 122 -3.34 -8.59 -7.76
C ILE A 122 -2.33 -8.96 -8.85
N PRO A 123 -2.72 -9.80 -9.83
CA PRO A 123 -1.80 -10.27 -10.86
C PRO A 123 -1.30 -9.14 -11.78
N SER A 124 -2.16 -8.14 -12.03
CA SER A 124 -1.84 -6.98 -12.86
C SER A 124 -2.54 -5.71 -12.39
N PHE A 125 -1.78 -4.71 -11.96
CA PHE A 125 -2.28 -3.36 -11.67
C PHE A 125 -2.84 -2.66 -12.90
N GLU A 126 -2.34 -2.99 -14.09
CA GLU A 126 -2.85 -2.43 -15.34
C GLU A 126 -4.27 -2.94 -15.62
N ALA A 127 -4.55 -4.21 -15.31
CA ALA A 127 -5.88 -4.78 -15.46
C ALA A 127 -6.94 -4.14 -14.53
N LEU A 128 -6.51 -3.43 -13.48
CA LEU A 128 -7.36 -2.61 -12.62
C LEU A 128 -7.62 -1.19 -13.18
N ARG A 129 -6.79 -0.71 -14.12
CA ARG A 129 -6.94 0.64 -14.70
C ARG A 129 -8.07 0.69 -15.72
N GLY A 130 -8.93 1.70 -15.60
CA GLY A 130 -9.96 2.02 -16.61
C GLY A 130 -11.22 1.14 -16.59
N LYS A 131 -11.34 0.19 -15.64
CA LYS A 131 -12.54 -0.64 -15.52
C LYS A 131 -13.59 0.03 -14.62
N PRO A 132 -14.82 0.29 -15.13
CA PRO A 132 -15.92 0.86 -14.34
C PRO A 132 -16.52 -0.16 -13.35
N THR A 133 -16.16 -1.45 -13.44
CA THR A 133 -16.65 -2.54 -12.59
C THR A 133 -16.09 -2.52 -11.17
N THR A 134 -15.19 -1.59 -10.85
CA THR A 134 -14.46 -1.50 -9.59
C THR A 134 -14.50 -0.08 -8.99
N VAL A 135 -15.64 0.60 -9.02
CA VAL A 135 -15.82 1.95 -8.42
C VAL A 135 -15.47 1.98 -6.91
N LEU A 136 -15.45 0.84 -6.22
CA LEU A 136 -15.09 0.74 -4.81
C LEU A 136 -13.58 0.49 -4.62
N ALA A 137 -13.08 -0.65 -5.07
CA ALA A 137 -11.68 -1.03 -4.88
C ALA A 137 -10.72 -0.31 -5.84
N ALA A 138 -11.10 -0.16 -7.12
CA ALA A 138 -10.26 0.53 -8.08
C ALA A 138 -10.33 2.04 -7.94
N ASP A 139 -11.37 2.70 -7.43
CA ASP A 139 -11.26 4.15 -7.18
C ASP A 139 -10.36 4.46 -5.98
N VAL A 140 -10.33 3.62 -4.95
CA VAL A 140 -9.36 3.78 -3.85
C VAL A 140 -7.95 3.53 -4.36
N LEU A 141 -7.72 2.41 -5.05
CA LEU A 141 -6.40 2.09 -5.62
C LEU A 141 -5.99 3.07 -6.73
N ARG A 142 -6.93 3.56 -7.54
CA ARG A 142 -6.73 4.58 -8.59
C ARG A 142 -6.47 5.93 -7.98
N LYS A 143 -7.24 6.40 -6.99
CA LYS A 143 -6.93 7.63 -6.26
C LYS A 143 -5.58 7.49 -5.58
N ALA A 144 -5.25 6.36 -4.98
CA ALA A 144 -3.92 6.14 -4.41
C ALA A 144 -2.80 6.15 -5.48
N ALA A 145 -3.04 5.62 -6.68
CA ALA A 145 -2.06 5.55 -7.76
C ALA A 145 -1.96 6.82 -8.63
N ASP A 146 -3.04 7.61 -8.73
CA ASP A 146 -3.16 8.82 -9.56
C ASP A 146 -3.08 10.10 -8.72
N VAL A 147 -3.09 10.01 -7.38
CA VAL A 147 -2.71 11.13 -6.52
C VAL A 147 -1.22 11.39 -6.78
N PRO A 148 -0.83 12.58 -7.27
CA PRO A 148 0.57 12.93 -7.31
C PRO A 148 1.10 12.78 -5.88
N LEU A 149 2.16 11.97 -5.72
CA LEU A 149 2.86 11.72 -4.46
C LEU A 149 3.55 13.00 -3.99
N ARG A 150 2.76 14.02 -3.66
CA ARG A 150 3.24 15.30 -3.16
C ARG A 150 3.93 15.03 -1.83
N GLN A 151 5.12 15.61 -1.68
CA GLN A 151 5.98 15.40 -0.52
C GLN A 151 5.24 15.62 0.80
N GLU A 152 4.36 16.63 0.85
CA GLU A 152 3.52 16.95 2.02
C GLU A 152 2.66 15.77 2.52
N ARG A 153 2.18 14.91 1.61
CA ARG A 153 1.35 13.73 1.96
C ARG A 153 2.16 12.54 2.45
N LEU A 154 3.47 12.57 2.25
CA LEU A 154 4.39 11.49 2.60
C LEU A 154 5.23 11.81 3.85
N ARG A 155 4.79 12.77 4.68
CA ARG A 155 5.46 13.15 5.94
C ARG A 155 5.61 12.00 6.93
N ALA A 156 4.82 10.93 6.84
CA ALA A 156 5.09 9.74 7.67
C ALA A 156 6.44 9.08 7.37
N LEU A 157 6.98 9.24 6.15
CA LEU A 157 8.31 8.71 5.81
C LEU A 157 9.43 9.38 6.63
N ASP A 158 9.21 10.59 7.17
CA ASP A 158 10.15 11.34 8.04
C ASP A 158 10.46 10.66 9.38
N SER A 159 9.76 9.57 9.70
CA SER A 159 9.96 8.80 10.94
C SER A 159 10.58 7.44 10.70
N LEU A 160 10.82 7.08 9.43
CA LEU A 160 11.48 5.84 9.09
C LEU A 160 12.95 5.90 9.47
N SER A 161 13.47 4.80 9.98
CA SER A 161 14.90 4.62 10.22
C SER A 161 15.30 3.22 9.80
N GLY A 162 16.56 3.06 9.41
CA GLY A 162 17.09 1.78 8.96
C GLY A 162 18.09 1.97 7.84
N GLU A 163 17.99 1.14 6.81
CA GLU A 163 19.01 1.05 5.77
C GLU A 163 18.47 0.57 4.43
N LEU A 164 19.02 1.13 3.35
CA LEU A 164 18.92 0.63 1.99
C LEU A 164 20.29 0.14 1.52
N GLY A 165 20.45 -1.17 1.38
CA GLY A 165 21.54 -1.82 0.68
C GLY A 165 21.13 -2.18 -0.74
N LEU A 166 21.99 -1.98 -1.74
CA LEU A 166 21.78 -2.50 -3.09
C LEU A 166 23.08 -2.62 -3.86
N ARG A 167 23.08 -3.40 -4.94
CA ARG A 167 24.17 -3.51 -5.91
C ARG A 167 23.75 -2.87 -7.23
N LEU A 168 24.30 -1.71 -7.53
CA LEU A 168 24.04 -0.96 -8.76
C LEU A 168 24.91 -1.48 -9.90
N ASN A 169 24.26 -2.01 -10.94
CA ASN A 169 24.89 -2.49 -12.16
C ASN A 169 24.56 -1.58 -13.35
N VAL A 170 25.56 -0.92 -13.94
CA VAL A 170 25.37 -0.02 -15.09
C VAL A 170 26.31 -0.41 -16.21
N LYS A 171 25.80 -0.62 -17.43
CA LYS A 171 26.63 -0.78 -18.63
C LYS A 171 26.48 0.43 -19.54
N LEU A 172 27.59 1.07 -19.85
CA LEU A 172 27.67 2.26 -20.69
C LEU A 172 28.55 1.95 -21.89
N ASP A 173 28.11 2.32 -23.10
CA ASP A 173 29.03 2.45 -24.23
C ASP A 173 29.46 3.90 -24.32
N LEU A 174 30.76 4.19 -24.15
CA LEU A 174 31.29 5.54 -24.27
C LEU A 174 32.05 5.72 -25.58
N PRO A 175 31.87 6.85 -26.31
CA PRO A 175 32.70 7.15 -27.46
C PRO A 175 34.16 7.27 -26.99
N VAL A 176 35.08 6.72 -27.78
CA VAL A 176 36.55 6.70 -27.53
C VAL A 176 37.01 5.75 -26.43
N VAL A 177 36.29 5.63 -25.32
CA VAL A 177 36.71 4.81 -24.15
C VAL A 177 36.18 3.36 -24.22
N GLY A 178 35.19 3.08 -25.07
CA GLY A 178 34.60 1.74 -25.24
C GLY A 178 33.53 1.41 -24.20
N GLY A 179 33.14 0.13 -24.14
CA GLY A 179 32.15 -0.37 -23.18
C GLY A 179 32.70 -0.38 -21.75
N ARG A 180 31.94 0.16 -20.80
CA ARG A 180 32.26 0.19 -19.37
C ARG A 180 31.12 -0.43 -18.58
N THR A 181 31.48 -1.19 -17.53
CA THR A 181 30.52 -1.78 -16.59
C THR A 181 30.83 -1.26 -15.19
N LEU A 182 29.79 -0.79 -14.51
CA LEU A 182 29.75 -0.45 -13.10
C LEU A 182 29.07 -1.62 -12.38
N ASP A 183 29.67 -2.08 -11.29
CA ASP A 183 29.05 -3.03 -10.36
C ASP A 183 29.43 -2.61 -8.93
N GLN A 184 28.57 -1.79 -8.31
CA GLN A 184 28.87 -1.12 -7.04
C GLN A 184 27.89 -1.55 -5.95
N LYS A 185 28.42 -1.98 -4.80
CA LYS A 185 27.62 -2.18 -3.59
C LYS A 185 27.45 -0.83 -2.89
N LEU A 186 26.20 -0.45 -2.66
CA LEU A 186 25.78 0.75 -1.97
C LEU A 186 25.12 0.35 -0.65
N ARG A 187 25.38 1.13 0.40
CA ARG A 187 24.78 0.99 1.71
C ARG A 187 24.42 2.38 2.20
N ILE A 188 23.13 2.66 2.27
CA ILE A 188 22.62 4.00 2.49
C ILE A 188 21.83 3.99 3.81
N PRO A 189 22.37 4.59 4.89
CA PRO A 189 21.62 4.71 6.13
C PRO A 189 20.43 5.65 5.94
N ILE A 190 19.33 5.32 6.60
CA ILE A 190 18.12 6.13 6.66
C ILE A 190 17.93 6.51 8.13
N GLU A 191 17.98 7.79 8.42
CA GLU A 191 17.83 8.33 9.78
C GLU A 191 16.71 9.35 9.79
N ASN A 192 15.65 9.11 10.57
CA ASN A 192 14.48 10.01 10.66
C ASN A 192 13.96 10.42 9.27
N GLY A 193 13.83 9.44 8.39
CA GLY A 193 13.35 9.57 7.03
C GLY A 193 14.25 10.42 6.14
N THR A 194 15.51 10.63 6.52
CA THR A 194 16.48 11.36 5.70
C THR A 194 17.53 10.41 5.13
N LEU A 195 17.91 10.68 3.89
CA LEU A 195 18.99 10.02 3.16
C LEU A 195 20.15 11.01 3.02
N ASP A 196 21.36 10.52 3.29
CA ASP A 196 22.60 11.25 2.99
C ASP A 196 22.94 11.07 1.50
N PHE A 197 22.68 12.12 0.72
CA PHE A 197 22.90 12.07 -0.73
C PHE A 197 24.38 12.22 -1.08
N ARG A 198 25.20 12.77 -0.18
CA ARG A 198 26.65 12.88 -0.40
C ARG A 198 27.35 11.55 -0.18
N ALA A 199 26.99 10.82 0.87
CA ALA A 199 27.47 9.46 1.09
C ALA A 199 27.13 8.55 -0.11
N LEU A 200 25.95 8.75 -0.70
CA LEU A 200 25.56 8.08 -1.95
C LEU A 200 26.45 8.50 -3.13
N GLU A 201 26.71 9.80 -3.31
CA GLU A 201 27.59 10.31 -4.37
C GLU A 201 29.03 9.78 -4.23
N ASP A 202 29.60 9.84 -3.02
CA ASP A 202 30.95 9.38 -2.72
C ASP A 202 31.08 7.88 -2.98
N SER A 203 30.04 7.10 -2.67
CA SER A 203 29.97 5.67 -2.98
C SER A 203 29.91 5.37 -4.49
N LEU A 204 29.57 6.36 -5.32
CA LEU A 204 29.50 6.27 -6.79
C LEU A 204 30.75 6.87 -7.48
N SER A 205 31.69 7.46 -6.73
CA SER A 205 32.74 8.36 -7.23
C SER A 205 34.04 7.70 -7.75
N TRP A 206 34.04 6.41 -8.11
CA TRP A 206 35.28 5.65 -8.34
C TRP A 206 35.84 5.64 -9.78
N LEU A 207 35.06 6.05 -10.78
CA LEU A 207 35.63 6.29 -12.10
C LEU A 207 36.54 7.52 -11.97
N GLU A 208 37.69 7.56 -12.65
CA GLU A 208 38.72 8.63 -12.62
C GLU A 208 38.19 10.02 -13.11
N GLY A 209 37.06 10.46 -12.56
CA GLY A 209 36.11 11.47 -13.01
C GLY A 209 34.67 11.10 -12.62
N LYS A 210 33.92 12.05 -12.03
CA LYS A 210 32.52 11.86 -11.61
C LYS A 210 31.60 11.63 -12.82
N PHE A 211 31.25 10.36 -13.09
CA PHE A 211 30.32 10.02 -14.18
C PHE A 211 28.87 10.20 -13.81
N VAL A 212 28.53 10.01 -12.54
CA VAL A 212 27.21 10.24 -11.99
C VAL A 212 27.39 11.23 -10.84
N ASN A 213 26.57 12.27 -10.83
CA ASN A 213 26.61 13.34 -9.84
C ASN A 213 25.22 13.53 -9.26
N LEU A 214 25.14 13.60 -7.94
CA LEU A 214 23.91 13.85 -7.20
C LEU A 214 24.10 15.18 -6.45
N GLU A 215 23.45 16.23 -6.95
CA GLU A 215 23.71 17.59 -6.46
C GLU A 215 22.42 18.39 -6.28
N VAL A 216 22.45 19.36 -5.37
CA VAL A 216 21.35 20.31 -5.21
C VAL A 216 21.57 21.51 -6.13
N LYS A 217 20.62 21.75 -7.04
CA LYS A 217 20.57 22.87 -7.97
C LYS A 217 19.36 23.74 -7.67
N GLY A 218 19.57 24.79 -6.89
CA GLY A 218 18.49 25.67 -6.45
C GLY A 218 17.51 24.92 -5.55
N ASP A 219 16.29 24.75 -6.02
CA ASP A 219 15.17 24.09 -5.33
C ASP A 219 15.00 22.61 -5.72
N ARG A 220 16.01 21.99 -6.33
CA ARG A 220 15.94 20.60 -6.82
C ARG A 220 17.16 19.80 -6.43
N LEU A 221 16.95 18.52 -6.10
CA LEU A 221 18.00 17.50 -6.12
C LEU A 221 18.07 16.94 -7.55
N VAL A 222 19.28 16.83 -8.09
CA VAL A 222 19.50 16.45 -9.48
C VAL A 222 20.47 15.29 -9.54
N LEU A 223 20.00 14.17 -10.10
CA LEU A 223 20.87 13.08 -10.56
C LEU A 223 21.24 13.37 -12.01
N SER A 224 22.51 13.66 -12.24
CA SER A 224 23.07 13.91 -13.56
C SER A 224 24.19 12.93 -13.89
N TRP A 225 24.50 12.80 -15.17
CA TRP A 225 25.72 12.16 -15.60
C TRP A 225 26.61 13.11 -16.40
N LYS A 226 27.92 12.88 -16.33
CA LYS A 226 28.93 13.69 -17.00
C LYS A 226 30.00 12.79 -17.60
N VAL A 227 30.47 13.12 -18.80
CA VAL A 227 31.71 12.51 -19.33
C VAL A 227 32.90 13.30 -18.76
N PRO A 228 33.86 12.66 -18.08
CA PRO A 228 35.04 13.34 -17.57
C PRO A 228 35.73 14.16 -18.65
N ILE A 229 36.23 15.34 -18.27
CA ILE A 229 37.09 16.24 -19.07
C ILE A 229 36.39 16.99 -20.23
N PHE A 230 35.37 16.41 -20.89
CA PHE A 230 34.77 17.02 -22.11
C PHE A 230 33.24 17.08 -22.16
N GLY A 231 32.52 16.60 -21.14
CA GLY A 231 31.06 16.52 -21.14
C GLY A 231 30.35 17.69 -20.44
N LYS A 232 29.21 18.13 -21.00
CA LYS A 232 28.19 18.88 -20.25
C LYS A 232 27.47 17.93 -19.29
N ASP A 233 27.01 18.44 -18.15
CA ASP A 233 26.18 17.65 -17.24
C ASP A 233 24.83 17.39 -17.90
N HIS A 234 24.44 16.13 -17.92
CA HIS A 234 23.17 15.66 -18.47
C HIS A 234 22.28 15.19 -17.33
N GLU A 235 21.24 15.96 -17.04
CA GLU A 235 20.23 15.63 -16.03
C GLU A 235 19.46 14.37 -16.45
N ILE A 236 19.46 13.35 -15.58
CA ILE A 236 18.73 12.09 -15.76
C ILE A 236 17.38 12.20 -15.06
N ILE A 237 17.41 12.59 -13.79
CA ILE A 237 16.24 12.70 -12.92
C ILE A 237 16.43 13.94 -12.06
N SER A 238 15.37 14.70 -11.86
CA SER A 238 15.32 15.68 -10.78
C SER A 238 14.15 15.45 -9.85
N TRP A 239 14.36 15.83 -8.59
CA TRP A 239 13.37 15.86 -7.54
C TRP A 239 13.23 17.29 -7.08
N GLN A 240 12.01 17.80 -7.05
CA GLN A 240 11.74 19.08 -6.41
C GLN A 240 12.08 18.96 -4.91
N LEU A 241 12.54 20.04 -4.28
CA LEU A 241 12.75 20.10 -2.83
C LEU A 241 11.79 21.13 -2.24
N ASP A 242 10.98 20.69 -1.28
CA ASP A 242 10.18 21.59 -0.45
C ASP A 242 11.08 22.41 0.51
N ALA A 243 10.51 23.35 1.25
CA ALA A 243 11.28 24.22 2.15
C ALA A 243 12.03 23.45 3.25
N ASP A 244 11.43 22.37 3.77
CA ASP A 244 12.06 21.53 4.80
C ASP A 244 13.26 20.76 4.19
N ALA A 245 13.10 20.22 2.99
CA ALA A 245 14.15 19.51 2.27
C ALA A 245 15.30 20.46 1.87
N GLN A 246 14.99 21.69 1.47
CA GLN A 246 16.00 22.73 1.21
C GLN A 246 16.76 23.12 2.48
N ALA A 247 16.12 23.09 3.65
CA ALA A 247 16.79 23.35 4.92
C ALA A 247 17.75 22.22 5.32
N LEU A 248 17.52 20.99 4.85
CA LEU A 248 18.40 19.83 5.08
C LEU A 248 19.54 19.72 4.07
N ALA A 249 19.37 20.27 2.87
CA ALA A 249 20.36 20.19 1.79
C ALA A 249 21.77 20.70 2.16
N PRO A 250 21.95 21.78 2.96
CA PRO A 250 23.27 22.21 3.45
C PRO A 250 23.99 21.18 4.32
N PHE A 251 23.24 20.24 4.90
CA PHE A 251 23.76 19.12 5.69
C PHE A 251 23.86 17.83 4.87
N GLU A 252 23.83 17.95 3.54
CA GLU A 252 23.98 16.83 2.61
C GLU A 252 22.87 15.76 2.74
N ARG A 253 21.73 16.15 3.30
CA ARG A 253 20.58 15.28 3.53
C ARG A 253 19.35 15.73 2.78
N VAL A 254 18.55 14.75 2.36
CA VAL A 254 17.20 14.98 1.82
C VAL A 254 16.18 14.03 2.44
N PRO A 255 14.94 14.46 2.68
CA PRO A 255 13.87 13.56 3.09
C PRO A 255 13.56 12.50 2.02
N LEU A 256 13.27 11.26 2.43
CA LEU A 256 12.84 10.17 1.56
C LEU A 256 11.59 10.54 0.77
N ARG A 257 10.67 11.29 1.40
CA ARG A 257 9.47 11.80 0.74
C ARG A 257 9.78 12.64 -0.50
N SER A 258 10.92 13.33 -0.54
CA SER A 258 11.33 14.11 -1.71
C SER A 258 11.70 13.23 -2.91
N LEU A 259 12.08 11.97 -2.67
CA LEU A 259 12.42 11.02 -3.73
C LEU A 259 11.20 10.43 -4.45
N ALA A 260 9.99 10.63 -3.90
CA ALA A 260 8.75 10.10 -4.46
C ALA A 260 8.20 10.90 -5.65
N ASP A 261 8.52 12.20 -5.75
CA ASP A 261 8.11 13.07 -6.86
C ASP A 261 9.27 13.26 -7.85
N PHE A 262 9.66 12.16 -8.49
CA PHE A 262 10.75 12.17 -9.47
C PHE A 262 10.24 12.65 -10.84
N ARG A 263 10.99 13.56 -11.44
CA ARG A 263 10.74 14.02 -12.81
C ARG A 263 11.84 13.46 -13.71
N PRO A 264 11.52 12.46 -14.55
CA PRO A 264 12.42 12.10 -15.62
C PRO A 264 12.50 13.29 -16.57
N THR A 265 13.69 13.82 -16.82
CA THR A 265 13.91 14.77 -17.90
C THR A 265 13.84 14.02 -19.22
N GLY A 266 12.74 14.12 -19.96
CA GLY A 266 12.60 13.53 -21.31
C GLY A 266 12.58 14.57 -22.43
N PRO A 267 12.81 14.17 -23.71
CA PRO A 267 13.87 13.31 -24.22
C PRO A 267 15.07 14.17 -24.63
N ALA A 268 16.28 13.60 -24.84
CA ALA A 268 17.11 14.18 -25.88
C ALA A 268 16.22 14.18 -27.15
N LYS A 269 15.96 15.34 -27.79
CA LYS A 269 15.41 15.39 -29.16
C LYS A 269 15.95 14.18 -29.92
N PRO A 270 15.15 13.43 -30.71
CA PRO A 270 15.70 12.35 -31.51
C PRO A 270 16.86 12.94 -32.29
N VAL A 271 18.07 12.68 -31.82
CA VAL A 271 19.28 12.98 -32.56
C VAL A 271 19.16 11.95 -33.63
N GLU A 272 18.82 12.40 -34.85
CA GLU A 272 19.01 11.63 -36.08
C GLU A 272 20.18 10.70 -35.85
N ALA A 273 19.93 9.39 -35.93
CA ALA A 273 20.84 8.33 -35.50
C ALA A 273 22.28 8.61 -35.94
N SER A 274 23.00 9.38 -35.14
CA SER A 274 24.38 9.72 -35.42
C SER A 274 25.15 8.55 -34.83
N LYS A 275 25.78 7.79 -35.73
CA LYS A 275 26.32 6.45 -35.50
C LYS A 275 27.41 6.34 -34.40
N LYS A 276 27.61 7.33 -33.52
CA LYS A 276 28.63 7.34 -32.45
C LYS A 276 28.26 8.22 -31.24
N LYS A 277 27.18 7.94 -30.52
CA LYS A 277 26.88 8.62 -29.24
C LYS A 277 26.64 7.61 -28.12
N SER A 278 27.20 7.91 -26.95
CA SER A 278 27.18 7.05 -25.77
C SER A 278 25.78 6.65 -25.38
N ALA A 279 25.51 5.35 -25.29
CA ALA A 279 24.21 4.84 -24.89
C ALA A 279 24.35 4.05 -23.58
N LEU A 280 23.53 4.39 -22.59
CA LEU A 280 23.24 3.50 -21.47
C LEU A 280 22.64 2.21 -22.03
N ARG A 281 23.37 1.10 -21.90
CA ARG A 281 22.98 -0.21 -22.44
C ARG A 281 22.13 -1.02 -21.47
N SER A 282 22.45 -0.92 -20.18
CA SER A 282 21.67 -1.59 -19.14
C SER A 282 21.81 -0.88 -17.80
N LEU A 283 20.73 -0.85 -17.04
CA LEU A 283 20.67 -0.47 -15.64
C LEU A 283 19.99 -1.60 -14.87
N ALA A 284 20.60 -2.04 -13.78
CA ALA A 284 20.02 -3.01 -12.86
C ALA A 284 20.37 -2.67 -11.41
N LEU A 285 19.39 -2.81 -10.52
CA LEU A 285 19.53 -2.78 -9.08
C LEU A 285 19.42 -4.22 -8.59
N ARG A 286 20.54 -4.80 -8.19
CA ARG A 286 20.61 -6.18 -7.70
C ARG A 286 20.77 -6.21 -6.20
N ASP A 287 20.51 -7.36 -5.60
CA ASP A 287 20.74 -7.60 -4.17
C ASP A 287 20.16 -6.47 -3.30
N ILE A 288 18.98 -5.96 -3.69
CA ILE A 288 18.29 -4.93 -2.94
C ILE A 288 18.01 -5.53 -1.56
N LEU A 289 18.30 -4.76 -0.53
CA LEU A 289 18.03 -5.05 0.86
C LEU A 289 17.52 -3.75 1.49
N VAL A 290 16.26 -3.75 1.86
CA VAL A 290 15.63 -2.66 2.61
C VAL A 290 15.36 -3.20 4.00
N ASP A 291 15.82 -2.51 5.03
CA ASP A 291 15.44 -2.78 6.42
C ASP A 291 14.96 -1.45 7.02
N LEU A 292 13.67 -1.36 7.33
CA LEU A 292 13.03 -0.12 7.80
C LEU A 292 12.17 -0.37 9.03
N SER A 293 12.17 0.61 9.93
CA SER A 293 11.33 0.66 11.11
C SER A 293 10.84 2.09 11.38
N MET A 294 9.70 2.20 12.07
CA MET A 294 9.06 3.46 12.46
C MET A 294 8.74 3.41 13.96
N ALA A 295 9.59 4.03 14.76
CA ALA A 295 9.44 4.01 16.22
C ALA A 295 8.44 5.07 16.72
N ALA A 296 8.39 6.23 16.07
CA ALA A 296 7.55 7.35 16.51
C ALA A 296 6.21 7.36 15.76
N PRO A 297 5.07 7.62 16.44
CA PRO A 297 3.79 7.71 15.79
C PRO A 297 3.76 8.83 14.75
N ARG A 298 3.15 8.57 13.60
CA ARG A 298 2.94 9.58 12.54
C ARG A 298 1.59 9.42 11.90
N SER A 299 1.00 10.55 11.54
CA SER A 299 -0.25 10.60 10.79
C SER A 299 -0.01 10.86 9.31
N VAL A 300 -0.83 10.24 8.47
CA VAL A 300 -0.97 10.51 7.05
C VAL A 300 -2.44 10.79 6.77
N GLU A 301 -2.71 11.89 6.09
CA GLU A 301 -4.05 12.18 5.57
C GLU A 301 -4.29 11.33 4.32
N ILE A 302 -5.37 10.54 4.32
CA ILE A 302 -5.79 9.73 3.19
C ILE A 302 -7.25 10.06 2.86
N GLY A 303 -7.45 10.69 1.70
CA GLY A 303 -8.76 11.22 1.33
C GLY A 303 -9.17 12.34 2.27
N GLU A 304 -10.27 12.13 2.99
CA GLU A 304 -10.78 13.03 4.04
C GLU A 304 -10.46 12.53 5.46
N GLY A 305 -9.85 11.34 5.56
CA GLY A 305 -9.53 10.67 6.82
C GLY A 305 -8.06 10.75 7.19
N THR A 306 -7.73 10.19 8.35
CA THR A 306 -6.37 10.12 8.89
C THR A 306 -6.00 8.68 9.22
N LEU A 307 -4.86 8.20 8.69
CA LEU A 307 -4.15 7.05 9.23
C LEU A 307 -3.11 7.54 10.23
N ARG A 308 -3.03 6.92 11.40
CA ARG A 308 -1.91 7.11 12.33
C ARG A 308 -1.17 5.79 12.48
N PHE A 309 0.11 5.76 12.15
CA PHE A 309 0.99 4.64 12.43
C PHE A 309 1.42 4.71 13.89
N GLY A 310 1.32 3.59 14.61
CA GLY A 310 1.66 3.47 16.02
C GLY A 310 0.65 4.11 16.97
N GLY A 311 0.97 4.07 18.25
CA GLY A 311 0.16 4.63 19.34
C GLY A 311 1.02 4.97 20.54
N ASP A 312 0.39 5.35 21.66
CA ASP A 312 1.11 5.72 22.87
C ASP A 312 1.92 4.52 23.40
N GLY A 313 3.22 4.50 23.08
CA GLY A 313 4.15 3.45 23.46
C GLY A 313 4.26 2.26 22.48
N GLN A 314 3.64 2.31 21.30
CA GLN A 314 3.74 1.25 20.28
C GLN A 314 4.40 1.81 19.00
N SER A 315 5.39 1.07 18.48
CA SER A 315 6.00 1.38 17.18
C SER A 315 4.97 1.20 16.06
N GLY A 316 4.97 2.10 15.08
CA GLY A 316 4.02 2.02 13.98
C GLY A 316 4.35 0.92 12.98
N LEU A 317 5.64 0.73 12.69
CA LEU A 317 6.12 -0.25 11.74
C LEU A 317 7.41 -0.85 12.30
N VAL A 318 7.50 -2.17 12.36
CA VAL A 318 8.68 -2.86 12.89
C VAL A 318 9.18 -3.89 11.90
N GLY A 319 10.44 -3.76 11.51
CA GLY A 319 11.16 -4.78 10.73
C GLY A 319 10.56 -5.03 9.35
N LEU A 320 10.25 -3.96 8.60
CA LEU A 320 9.98 -4.09 7.18
C LEU A 320 11.28 -4.50 6.49
N LYS A 321 11.31 -5.70 5.92
CA LYS A 321 12.43 -6.21 5.15
C LYS A 321 12.00 -6.47 3.72
N LEU A 322 12.64 -5.81 2.76
CA LEU A 322 12.44 -6.11 1.34
C LEU A 322 13.75 -6.56 0.73
N THR A 323 13.71 -7.61 -0.09
CA THR A 323 14.84 -8.08 -0.86
C THR A 323 14.46 -8.39 -2.29
N GLY A 324 15.38 -8.21 -3.23
CA GLY A 324 15.11 -8.58 -4.62
C GLY A 324 15.99 -7.90 -5.64
N ASN A 325 15.50 -7.89 -6.88
CA ASN A 325 16.24 -7.37 -8.01
C ASN A 325 15.29 -6.60 -8.93
N LEU A 326 15.70 -5.41 -9.35
CA LEU A 326 15.02 -4.60 -10.36
C LEU A 326 15.95 -4.43 -11.55
N THR A 327 15.44 -4.68 -12.76
CA THR A 327 16.21 -4.51 -14.00
C THR A 327 15.40 -3.66 -14.98
N GLN A 328 15.93 -3.38 -16.17
CA GLN A 328 15.12 -2.76 -17.23
C GLN A 328 14.05 -3.70 -17.82
N GLY A 329 14.10 -5.00 -17.50
CA GLY A 329 13.06 -5.98 -17.83
C GLY A 329 12.37 -6.47 -16.56
N PRO A 330 11.83 -7.71 -16.55
CA PRO A 330 11.16 -8.28 -15.40
C PRO A 330 12.03 -8.24 -14.13
N GLY A 331 11.43 -7.82 -13.03
CA GLY A 331 12.04 -7.74 -11.72
C GLY A 331 11.05 -8.10 -10.63
N GLY A 332 11.53 -8.17 -9.40
CA GLY A 332 10.70 -8.52 -8.26
C GLY A 332 11.33 -8.11 -6.95
N LEU A 333 10.48 -7.64 -6.03
CA LEU A 333 10.80 -7.50 -4.63
C LEU A 333 9.97 -8.50 -3.83
N THR A 334 10.62 -9.20 -2.93
CA THR A 334 10.02 -10.06 -1.92
C THR A 334 10.26 -9.45 -0.55
N GLY A 335 9.41 -9.68 0.43
CA GLY A 335 9.63 -9.07 1.72
C GLY A 335 8.71 -9.55 2.80
N SER A 336 9.06 -9.15 4.01
CA SER A 336 8.35 -9.48 5.23
C SER A 336 8.18 -8.23 6.08
N LEU A 337 7.21 -8.25 6.97
CA LEU A 337 6.97 -7.20 7.96
C LEU A 337 6.59 -7.87 9.28
N ASN A 338 7.27 -7.53 10.37
CA ASN A 338 6.98 -8.20 11.64
C ASN A 338 5.65 -7.73 12.22
N VAL A 339 5.48 -6.41 12.34
CA VAL A 339 4.27 -5.80 12.90
C VAL A 339 4.02 -4.46 12.21
N LEU A 340 2.74 -4.21 11.93
CA LEU A 340 2.23 -2.90 11.55
C LEU A 340 1.03 -2.57 12.43
N ASP A 341 1.18 -1.60 13.31
CA ASP A 341 0.11 -1.08 14.16
C ASP A 341 -0.31 0.28 13.62
N MET A 342 -1.62 0.46 13.42
CA MET A 342 -2.17 1.73 12.96
C MET A 342 -3.54 2.00 13.55
N THR A 343 -3.99 3.24 13.43
CA THR A 343 -5.37 3.66 13.68
C THR A 343 -5.89 4.31 12.40
N ALA A 344 -7.13 4.05 12.02
CA ALA A 344 -7.76 4.69 10.87
C ALA A 344 -8.96 5.49 11.35
N LYS A 345 -9.08 6.74 10.93
CA LYS A 345 -10.22 7.57 11.25
C LYS A 345 -10.79 8.18 9.98
N ASP A 346 -12.08 7.95 9.75
CA ASP A 346 -12.88 8.55 8.69
C ASP A 346 -12.27 8.36 7.29
N ILE A 347 -11.68 7.18 7.04
CA ILE A 347 -11.05 6.89 5.75
C ILE A 347 -12.13 6.57 4.73
N ALA A 348 -12.29 7.47 3.77
CA ALA A 348 -13.18 7.28 2.64
C ALA A 348 -12.61 6.25 1.65
N LEU A 349 -13.23 5.08 1.61
CA LEU A 349 -12.98 3.96 0.71
C LEU A 349 -14.13 3.83 -0.30
N GLY A 350 -14.25 4.81 -1.21
CA GLY A 350 -15.38 4.90 -2.13
C GLY A 350 -16.64 5.35 -1.38
N PRO A 351 -17.79 4.65 -1.47
CA PRO A 351 -18.97 4.92 -0.65
C PRO A 351 -18.84 4.46 0.81
N ILE A 352 -17.76 3.76 1.19
CA ILE A 352 -17.58 3.28 2.56
C ILE A 352 -16.67 4.24 3.32
N ASN A 353 -17.05 4.68 4.51
CA ASN A 353 -16.13 5.33 5.45
C ASN A 353 -15.70 4.33 6.52
N LEU A 354 -14.39 4.20 6.72
CA LEU A 354 -13.77 3.29 7.67
C LEU A 354 -13.19 4.06 8.85
N THR A 355 -13.61 3.67 10.05
CA THR A 355 -12.96 4.07 11.31
C THR A 355 -12.58 2.82 12.10
N VAL A 356 -11.36 2.79 12.63
CA VAL A 356 -10.85 1.73 13.48
C VAL A 356 -9.87 2.33 14.49
N ASP A 357 -10.14 2.11 15.78
CA ASP A 357 -9.30 2.65 16.85
C ASP A 357 -7.92 2.02 16.86
N ARG A 358 -7.83 0.72 16.56
CA ARG A 358 -6.57 0.00 16.39
C ARG A 358 -6.73 -1.08 15.34
N LEU A 359 -5.85 -1.04 14.36
CA LEU A 359 -5.66 -2.05 13.33
C LEU A 359 -4.23 -2.57 13.46
N ASN A 360 -4.10 -3.79 13.95
CA ASN A 360 -2.82 -4.48 14.06
C ASN A 360 -2.76 -5.53 12.95
N LEU A 361 -1.76 -5.41 12.09
CA LEU A 361 -1.36 -6.49 11.19
C LEU A 361 -0.20 -7.20 11.88
N GLY A 362 -0.39 -8.49 12.13
CA GLY A 362 0.67 -9.37 12.60
C GLY A 362 1.75 -9.57 11.53
N ALA A 363 2.54 -10.62 11.72
CA ALA A 363 3.61 -10.93 10.78
C ALA A 363 3.06 -11.14 9.36
N ILE A 364 3.62 -10.36 8.43
CA ILE A 364 3.50 -10.55 7.00
C ILE A 364 4.76 -11.30 6.58
N GLU A 365 4.62 -12.58 6.26
CA GLU A 365 5.78 -13.42 5.92
C GLU A 365 6.19 -13.22 4.46
N ASP A 366 5.20 -13.03 3.58
CA ASP A 366 5.40 -12.99 2.15
C ASP A 366 4.65 -11.82 1.52
N ILE A 367 5.40 -10.82 1.09
CA ILE A 367 4.98 -9.72 0.21
C ILE A 367 5.79 -9.87 -1.06
N THR A 368 5.16 -10.13 -2.20
CA THR A 368 5.83 -10.12 -3.50
C THR A 368 5.27 -9.00 -4.36
N VAL A 369 6.13 -8.13 -4.83
CA VAL A 369 5.81 -7.08 -5.81
C VAL A 369 6.54 -7.41 -7.10
N ALA A 370 5.78 -7.69 -8.16
CA ALA A 370 6.32 -7.93 -9.49
C ALA A 370 6.54 -6.60 -10.21
N PHE A 371 7.60 -6.50 -11.01
CA PHE A 371 7.96 -5.32 -11.78
C PHE A 371 8.18 -5.65 -13.26
N ASP A 372 7.77 -4.74 -14.14
CA ASP A 372 8.26 -4.63 -15.52
C ASP A 372 9.10 -3.36 -15.64
N GLY A 373 10.41 -3.55 -15.80
CA GLY A 373 11.37 -2.50 -15.59
C GLY A 373 11.40 -2.06 -14.12
N PHE A 374 11.19 -0.75 -13.91
CA PHE A 374 11.07 -0.15 -12.57
C PHE A 374 9.61 0.17 -12.20
N ARG A 375 8.64 -0.29 -13.01
CA ARG A 375 7.21 -0.07 -12.76
C ARG A 375 6.61 -1.30 -12.08
N PRO A 376 5.95 -1.15 -10.93
CA PRO A 376 5.25 -2.27 -10.31
C PRO A 376 4.08 -2.70 -11.19
N ILE A 377 3.96 -4.00 -11.45
CA ILE A 377 2.91 -4.59 -12.28
C ILE A 377 1.98 -5.49 -11.50
N GLY A 378 2.38 -6.06 -10.36
CA GLY A 378 1.50 -6.92 -9.56
C GLY A 378 1.94 -7.00 -8.10
N LEU A 379 1.05 -7.52 -7.26
CA LEU A 379 1.25 -7.66 -5.82
C LEU A 379 0.60 -8.94 -5.32
N THR A 380 1.32 -9.71 -4.52
CA THR A 380 0.76 -10.73 -3.64
C THR A 380 1.20 -10.46 -2.22
N ALA A 381 0.30 -10.67 -1.26
CA ALA A 381 0.61 -10.53 0.16
C ALA A 381 -0.16 -11.56 0.97
N THR A 382 0.51 -12.17 1.95
CA THR A 382 -0.11 -13.09 2.92
C THR A 382 0.14 -12.59 4.33
N ILE A 383 -0.95 -12.42 5.10
CA ILE A 383 -0.94 -11.92 6.46
C ILE A 383 -1.66 -12.93 7.34
N HIS A 384 -0.97 -13.52 8.31
CA HIS A 384 -1.57 -14.57 9.15
C HIS A 384 -2.69 -14.06 10.06
N ARG A 385 -2.55 -12.84 10.54
CA ARG A 385 -3.52 -12.26 11.45
C ARG A 385 -3.64 -10.76 11.27
N ILE A 386 -4.87 -10.30 11.14
CA ILE A 386 -5.23 -8.89 11.27
C ILE A 386 -6.22 -8.78 12.41
N THR A 387 -6.02 -7.85 13.34
CA THR A 387 -7.02 -7.55 14.38
C THR A 387 -7.41 -6.09 14.32
N ALA A 388 -8.71 -5.83 14.36
CA ALA A 388 -9.31 -4.52 14.43
C ALA A 388 -10.08 -4.36 15.73
N THR A 389 -9.94 -3.23 16.42
CA THR A 389 -10.77 -2.87 17.58
C THR A 389 -11.62 -1.65 17.25
N ASN A 390 -12.88 -1.68 17.69
CA ASN A 390 -13.87 -0.63 17.42
C ASN A 390 -13.92 -0.30 15.92
N LEU A 391 -14.10 -1.34 15.10
CA LEU A 391 -14.29 -1.20 13.67
C LEU A 391 -15.68 -0.63 13.41
N ALA A 392 -15.74 0.47 12.67
CA ALA A 392 -16.96 1.06 12.16
C ALA A 392 -16.83 1.22 10.63
N LEU A 393 -17.82 0.72 9.90
CA LEU A 393 -17.97 0.88 8.46
C LEU A 393 -19.30 1.57 8.18
N HIS A 394 -19.23 2.77 7.64
CA HIS A 394 -20.41 3.52 7.23
C HIS A 394 -20.60 3.39 5.71
N ILE A 395 -21.76 2.89 5.26
CA ILE A 395 -22.06 2.53 3.86
C ILE A 395 -23.20 3.37 3.30
#